data_AF-A0A443YHQ6-F1
#
_entry.id   AF-A0A443YHQ6-F1
#
_cell.length_a   1.000
_cell.length_b   1.000
_cell.length_c   1.000
_cell.angle_alpha   90.00
_cell.angle_beta   90.00
_cell.angle_gamma   90.00
#
_symmetry.space_group_name_H-M   'P 1'
#
loop_
_entity.id
_entity.type
_entity.pdbx_description
1 polymer ?
#
loop_
_entity_poly.entity_id
_entity_poly.type
_entity_poly.pdbx_seq_one_letter_code
_entity_poly.pdbx_strand_id
1 'polypeptide(L)'
;MIEKIIIDNFMAHEHTEMELGPGVTILTGSNNTGKSAVVEALRCVATNPARNPNPALYIRHGAKEARVEVVLDDGTRVAWVRTKRWAMYELWTPGAEEPEEYHKLQGRVPEDISKALRLDLVELENGKDPVDIHIGNQREPIFLLNKSDSAMAAFFAASTESAHLLAMQNLLKRRTQDAKREERDLEIRVQRIFAEVDELSPLPDIELQMETVQELEQAAITLESAVPALESVLAERGNLTVSVQRASAAARVLAKTGAPPKLNQVSSLNGAIHSMSFAERQLAAARKTRAVLAPLAGLPETEDTGSLLRLVESVSAKGRVLRKAADQKTVLDGLVDVPAREESKELADFLDEFIAMYYRHTRLARWDELLRNVAEPPLPEPVGALGATVAELAALEAGLGERQQMLDGLEKDLREIVDAMDRRIKEFGCCPTCGGDLTTATFLDHGCRHDA
;
A
#
# COMPACT_ATOMS: atom_id res chain seq x y z
N MET A 1 45.62 -3.55 23.50
CA MET A 1 47.08 -3.72 23.23
C MET A 1 47.29 -5.08 22.57
N ILE A 2 48.27 -5.25 21.67
CA ILE A 2 48.61 -6.58 21.13
C ILE A 2 49.35 -7.39 22.20
N GLU A 3 48.77 -8.51 22.61
CA GLU A 3 49.33 -9.44 23.58
C GLU A 3 50.10 -10.58 22.89
N LYS A 4 49.63 -11.05 21.74
CA LYS A 4 50.22 -12.21 21.06
C LYS A 4 50.13 -12.09 19.54
N ILE A 5 51.18 -12.58 18.86
CA ILE A 5 51.24 -12.67 17.40
C ILE A 5 51.53 -14.12 17.01
N ILE A 6 50.73 -14.66 16.11
CA ILE A 6 50.88 -16.00 15.54
C ILE A 6 51.05 -15.85 14.03
N ILE A 7 52.10 -16.45 13.47
CA ILE A 7 52.50 -16.31 12.08
C ILE A 7 52.69 -17.70 11.49
N ASP A 8 51.88 -18.04 10.49
CA ASP A 8 51.88 -19.33 9.80
C ASP A 8 52.17 -19.16 8.31
N ASN A 9 53.18 -19.88 7.82
CA ASN A 9 53.57 -19.92 6.41
C ASN A 9 53.74 -18.54 5.75
N PHE A 10 54.20 -17.55 6.52
CA PHE A 10 54.39 -16.18 6.07
C PHE A 10 55.87 -15.88 5.85
N MET A 11 56.25 -15.57 4.61
CA MET A 11 57.64 -15.33 4.18
C MET A 11 58.62 -16.42 4.67
N ALA A 12 59.50 -16.09 5.63
CA ALA A 12 60.49 -17.01 6.19
C ALA A 12 59.95 -17.89 7.33
N HIS A 13 58.78 -17.57 7.88
CA HIS A 13 58.21 -18.23 9.05
C HIS A 13 57.34 -19.42 8.63
N GLU A 14 57.66 -20.61 9.14
CA GLU A 14 56.80 -21.80 9.04
C GLU A 14 55.63 -21.69 10.00
N HIS A 15 55.97 -21.53 11.27
CA HIS A 15 55.09 -21.29 12.39
C HIS A 15 55.90 -20.50 13.41
N THR A 16 55.39 -19.37 13.88
CA THR A 16 56.05 -18.52 14.87
C THR A 16 55.01 -17.89 15.76
N GLU A 17 55.19 -18.06 17.05
CA GLU A 17 54.31 -17.56 18.09
C GLU A 17 55.13 -16.67 19.03
N MET A 18 54.64 -15.45 19.28
CA MET A 18 55.33 -14.46 20.11
C MET A 18 54.34 -13.81 21.06
N GLU A 19 54.60 -13.92 22.35
CA GLU A 19 53.92 -13.16 23.39
C GLU A 19 54.64 -11.83 23.58
N LEU A 20 53.89 -10.73 23.56
CA LEU A 20 54.37 -9.37 23.74
C LEU A 20 54.07 -8.93 25.17
N GLY A 21 55.08 -8.39 25.84
CA GLY A 21 54.90 -7.78 27.15
C GLY A 21 54.29 -6.37 27.06
N PRO A 22 53.83 -5.79 28.19
CA PRO A 22 53.17 -4.47 28.26
C PRO A 22 54.11 -3.27 28.01
N GLY A 23 55.29 -3.50 27.44
CA GLY A 23 56.34 -2.50 27.24
C GLY A 23 57.03 -2.66 25.90
N VAL A 24 58.33 -2.35 25.85
CA VAL A 24 59.10 -2.41 24.61
C VAL A 24 59.56 -3.84 24.35
N THR A 25 59.05 -4.45 23.29
CA THR A 25 59.54 -5.74 22.79
C THR A 25 60.64 -5.52 21.75
N ILE A 26 61.85 -6.02 22.01
CA ILE A 26 63.00 -5.86 21.12
C ILE A 26 63.32 -7.20 20.45
N LEU A 27 63.12 -7.28 19.13
CA LEU A 27 63.49 -8.45 18.33
C LEU A 27 64.97 -8.35 17.90
N THR A 28 65.83 -9.16 18.50
CA THR A 28 67.28 -9.21 18.21
C THR A 28 67.67 -10.49 17.47
N GLY A 29 68.78 -10.46 16.73
CA GLY A 29 69.26 -11.62 15.95
C GLY A 29 70.12 -11.22 14.75
N SER A 30 70.69 -12.19 14.04
CA SER A 30 71.48 -11.93 12.82
C SER A 30 70.62 -11.33 11.70
N ASN A 31 71.27 -10.72 10.70
CA ASN A 31 70.56 -10.27 9.50
C ASN A 31 69.94 -11.48 8.76
N ASN A 32 68.81 -11.24 8.08
CA ASN A 32 68.10 -12.25 7.28
C ASN A 32 67.52 -13.44 8.06
N THR A 33 67.26 -13.27 9.36
CA THR A 33 66.66 -14.30 10.25
C THR A 33 65.14 -14.26 10.31
N GLY A 34 64.49 -13.32 9.60
CA GLY A 34 63.03 -13.18 9.60
C GLY A 34 62.48 -12.06 10.49
N LYS A 35 63.30 -11.35 11.26
CA LYS A 35 62.83 -10.23 12.13
C LYS A 35 61.97 -9.19 11.40
N SER A 36 62.38 -8.79 10.19
CA SER A 36 61.62 -7.83 9.38
C SER A 36 60.31 -8.43 8.86
N ALA A 37 60.22 -9.76 8.70
CA ALA A 37 58.99 -10.43 8.27
C ALA A 37 57.91 -10.40 9.36
N VAL A 38 58.28 -10.36 10.65
CA VAL A 38 57.32 -10.15 11.75
C VAL A 38 56.65 -8.78 11.64
N VAL A 39 57.44 -7.73 11.40
CA VAL A 39 56.92 -6.36 11.23
C VAL A 39 56.04 -6.27 9.97
N GLU A 40 56.45 -6.94 8.90
CA GLU A 40 55.65 -7.01 7.66
C GLU A 40 54.35 -7.81 7.84
N ALA A 41 54.34 -8.84 8.68
CA ALA A 41 53.15 -9.60 9.02
C ALA A 41 52.10 -8.70 9.71
N LEU A 42 52.54 -7.91 10.70
CA LEU A 42 51.68 -6.91 11.35
C LEU A 42 51.15 -5.86 10.35
N ARG A 43 52.02 -5.37 9.46
CA ARG A 43 51.62 -4.43 8.39
C ARG A 43 50.56 -5.04 7.49
N CYS A 44 50.68 -6.32 7.13
CA CYS A 44 49.71 -7.02 6.29
C CYS A 44 48.33 -7.14 6.97
N VAL A 45 48.32 -7.48 8.26
CA VAL A 45 47.09 -7.53 9.06
C VAL A 45 46.42 -6.15 9.13
N ALA A 46 47.20 -5.08 9.32
CA ALA A 46 46.66 -3.73 9.48
C ALA A 46 46.20 -3.05 8.17
N THR A 47 46.82 -3.36 7.03
CA THR A 47 46.63 -2.57 5.79
C THR A 47 46.12 -3.35 4.58
N ASN A 48 46.08 -4.68 4.66
CA ASN A 48 45.73 -5.56 3.53
C ASN A 48 46.40 -5.11 2.21
N PRO A 49 47.74 -5.11 2.13
CA PRO A 49 48.46 -4.49 1.03
C PRO A 49 48.01 -5.03 -0.33
N ALA A 50 47.99 -4.12 -1.31
CA ALA A 50 47.45 -4.38 -2.63
C ALA A 50 48.08 -5.62 -3.30
N ARG A 51 47.32 -6.23 -4.20
CA ARG A 51 47.66 -7.47 -4.91
C ARG A 51 48.94 -7.39 -5.76
N ASN A 52 49.51 -6.20 -5.99
CA ASN A 52 50.62 -5.93 -6.90
C ASN A 52 51.80 -5.31 -6.09
N PRO A 53 53.05 -5.83 -6.15
CA PRO A 53 53.64 -6.52 -7.32
C PRO A 53 53.38 -8.02 -7.43
N ASN A 54 53.18 -8.75 -6.32
CA ASN A 54 52.94 -10.19 -6.38
C ASN A 54 52.43 -10.74 -5.02
N PRO A 55 51.22 -11.32 -4.93
CA PRO A 55 50.68 -11.89 -3.69
C PRO A 55 51.51 -13.05 -3.12
N ALA A 56 52.28 -13.74 -3.97
CA ALA A 56 53.09 -14.88 -3.56
C ALA A 56 54.31 -14.48 -2.71
N LEU A 57 54.66 -13.19 -2.63
CA LEU A 57 55.79 -12.71 -1.83
C LEU A 57 55.56 -12.92 -0.32
N TYR A 58 54.29 -12.89 0.10
CA TYR A 58 53.91 -13.08 1.50
C TYR A 58 53.79 -14.55 1.90
N ILE A 59 53.62 -15.45 0.93
CA ILE A 59 53.40 -16.88 1.19
C ILE A 59 54.74 -17.62 1.14
N ARG A 60 55.05 -18.38 2.18
CA ARG A 60 56.27 -19.21 2.26
C ARG A 60 56.35 -20.17 1.07
N HIS A 61 57.57 -20.39 0.57
CA HIS A 61 57.77 -21.28 -0.57
C HIS A 61 57.29 -22.71 -0.26
N GLY A 62 56.41 -23.25 -1.10
CA GLY A 62 55.79 -24.57 -0.91
C GLY A 62 54.44 -24.55 -0.18
N ALA A 63 54.07 -23.45 0.49
CA ALA A 63 52.78 -23.32 1.16
C ALA A 63 51.66 -22.88 0.19
N LYS A 64 50.41 -23.21 0.54
CA LYS A 64 49.21 -22.83 -0.23
C LYS A 64 48.65 -21.48 0.21
N GLU A 65 48.82 -21.15 1.48
CA GLU A 65 48.30 -19.96 2.14
C GLU A 65 49.25 -19.49 3.24
N ALA A 66 49.12 -18.22 3.63
CA ALA A 66 49.76 -17.62 4.79
C ALA A 66 48.67 -17.09 5.73
N ARG A 67 48.89 -17.22 7.04
CA ARG A 67 47.97 -16.73 8.08
C ARG A 67 48.78 -15.93 9.10
N VAL A 68 48.27 -14.75 9.45
CA VAL A 68 48.84 -13.92 10.50
C VAL A 68 47.71 -13.57 11.45
N GLU A 69 47.84 -13.95 12.71
CA GLU A 69 46.85 -13.73 13.74
C GLU A 69 47.42 -12.88 14.87
N VAL A 70 46.60 -11.95 15.35
CA VAL A 70 46.93 -11.00 16.40
C VAL A 70 45.86 -11.13 17.48
N VAL A 71 46.29 -11.35 18.72
CA VAL A 71 45.44 -11.39 19.90
C VAL A 71 45.64 -10.11 20.70
N LEU A 72 44.53 -9.45 21.03
CA LEU A 72 44.51 -8.27 21.86
C LEU A 72 44.27 -8.65 23.33
N ASP A 73 44.70 -7.78 24.24
CA ASP A 73 44.53 -7.88 25.69
C ASP A 73 43.06 -7.94 26.16
N ASP A 74 42.12 -7.45 25.37
CA ASP A 74 40.68 -7.55 25.62
C ASP A 74 40.07 -8.90 25.19
N GLY A 75 40.89 -9.82 24.66
CA GLY A 75 40.48 -11.13 24.16
C GLY A 75 40.02 -11.13 22.70
N THR A 76 40.00 -9.97 22.02
CA THR A 76 39.71 -9.88 20.59
C THR A 76 40.82 -10.55 19.79
N ARG A 77 40.46 -11.31 18.76
CA ARG A 77 41.42 -11.93 17.85
C ARG A 77 41.14 -11.52 16.42
N VAL A 78 42.20 -11.18 15.69
CA VAL A 78 42.12 -10.82 14.27
C VAL A 78 43.09 -11.68 13.51
N ALA A 79 42.59 -12.49 12.57
CA ALA A 79 43.43 -13.24 11.64
C ALA A 79 43.28 -12.69 10.22
N TRP A 80 44.40 -12.48 9.55
CA TRP A 80 44.48 -12.21 8.12
C TRP A 80 44.97 -13.47 7.41
N VAL A 81 44.16 -13.97 6.49
CA VAL A 81 44.47 -15.17 5.71
C VAL A 81 44.63 -14.81 4.24
N ARG A 82 45.74 -15.23 3.64
CA ARG A 82 46.10 -14.91 2.27
C ARG A 82 46.42 -16.16 1.45
N THR A 83 45.74 -16.28 0.32
CA THR A 83 46.11 -17.23 -0.74
C THR A 83 46.64 -16.48 -1.97
N LYS A 84 47.07 -17.23 -2.99
CA LYS A 84 47.45 -16.66 -4.29
C LYS A 84 46.30 -15.93 -5.00
N ARG A 85 45.04 -16.23 -4.65
CA ARG A 85 43.85 -15.72 -5.36
C ARG A 85 43.08 -14.67 -4.56
N TRP A 86 42.98 -14.82 -3.25
CA TRP A 86 42.14 -13.99 -2.39
C TRP A 86 42.81 -13.75 -1.03
N ALA A 87 42.33 -12.71 -0.34
CA ALA A 87 42.55 -12.51 1.09
C ALA A 87 41.18 -12.45 1.77
N MET A 88 41.18 -12.86 3.03
CA MET A 88 40.04 -12.72 3.93
C MET A 88 40.55 -12.34 5.32
N TYR A 89 39.61 -11.93 6.16
CA TYR A 89 39.86 -11.76 7.58
C TYR A 89 38.89 -12.59 8.41
N GLU A 90 39.32 -12.95 9.60
CA GLU A 90 38.53 -13.59 10.65
C GLU A 90 38.63 -12.74 11.91
N LEU A 91 37.49 -12.35 12.49
CA LEU A 91 37.41 -11.54 13.70
C LEU A 91 36.69 -12.33 14.79
N TRP A 92 37.33 -12.52 15.94
CA TRP A 92 36.68 -13.00 17.16
C TRP A 92 36.48 -11.83 18.10
N THR A 93 35.23 -11.54 18.42
CA THR A 93 34.90 -10.61 19.51
C THR A 93 35.19 -11.27 20.86
N PRO A 94 35.40 -10.48 21.93
CA PRO A 94 35.71 -11.02 23.25
C PRO A 94 34.67 -12.06 23.72
N GLY A 95 35.11 -13.31 23.87
CA GLY A 95 34.26 -14.43 24.31
C GLY A 95 33.49 -15.16 23.21
N ALA A 96 33.65 -14.80 21.93
CA ALA A 96 33.05 -15.54 20.81
C ALA A 96 33.81 -16.84 20.52
N GLU A 97 33.08 -17.94 20.29
CA GLU A 97 33.66 -19.22 19.87
C GLU A 97 33.88 -19.28 18.35
N GLU A 98 33.01 -18.64 17.55
CA GLU A 98 33.10 -18.60 16.09
C GLU A 98 33.55 -17.23 15.58
N PRO A 99 34.39 -17.17 14.52
CA PRO A 99 34.80 -15.92 13.89
C PRO A 99 33.73 -15.33 12.98
N GLU A 100 33.69 -14.01 12.91
CA GLU A 100 33.08 -13.30 11.79
C GLU A 100 34.07 -13.24 10.61
N GLU A 101 33.66 -13.79 9.46
CA GLU A 101 34.50 -13.88 8.27
C GLU A 101 34.22 -12.76 7.25
N TYR A 102 35.28 -12.08 6.82
CA TYR A 102 35.21 -11.01 5.81
C TYR A 102 35.90 -11.43 4.52
N HIS A 103 35.10 -11.68 3.49
CA HIS A 103 35.54 -12.05 2.14
C HIS A 103 35.47 -10.87 1.16
N LYS A 104 36.05 -11.02 -0.03
CA LYS A 104 35.96 -10.06 -1.16
C LYS A 104 36.39 -8.64 -0.79
N LEU A 105 37.52 -8.52 -0.09
CA LEU A 105 38.01 -7.29 0.53
C LEU A 105 38.32 -6.10 -0.41
N GLN A 106 38.25 -6.25 -1.74
CA GLN A 106 38.55 -5.20 -2.74
C GLN A 106 39.84 -4.39 -2.50
N GLY A 107 40.82 -4.94 -1.77
CA GLY A 107 42.05 -4.25 -1.39
C GLY A 107 41.89 -3.21 -0.27
N ARG A 108 40.80 -3.26 0.49
CA ARG A 108 40.54 -2.47 1.70
C ARG A 108 40.47 -3.38 2.92
N VAL A 109 40.58 -2.78 4.10
CA VAL A 109 40.37 -3.44 5.38
C VAL A 109 38.91 -3.18 5.82
N PRO A 110 38.17 -4.20 6.28
CA PRO A 110 36.83 -4.02 6.85
C PRO A 110 36.84 -3.05 8.03
N GLU A 111 35.77 -2.27 8.18
CA GLU A 111 35.68 -1.21 9.20
C GLU A 111 35.78 -1.76 10.63
N ASP A 112 35.22 -2.94 10.88
CA ASP A 112 35.26 -3.59 12.20
C ASP A 112 36.69 -3.97 12.61
N ILE A 113 37.52 -4.35 11.64
CA ILE A 113 38.92 -4.73 11.84
C ILE A 113 39.79 -3.50 12.06
N SER A 114 39.56 -2.44 11.28
CA SER A 114 40.20 -1.13 11.47
C SER A 114 39.89 -0.60 12.87
N LYS A 115 38.63 -0.68 13.33
CA LYS A 115 38.20 -0.29 14.69
C LYS A 115 38.84 -1.13 15.79
N ALA A 116 39.00 -2.43 15.57
CA ALA A 116 39.61 -3.35 16.53
C ALA A 116 41.11 -3.11 16.68
N LEU A 117 41.84 -3.04 15.56
CA LEU A 117 43.30 -2.90 15.57
C LEU A 117 43.76 -1.47 15.85
N ARG A 118 43.04 -0.46 15.33
CA ARG A 118 43.39 0.97 15.39
C ARG A 118 44.79 1.27 14.84
N LEU A 119 45.20 0.55 13.80
CA LEU A 119 46.50 0.68 13.14
C LEU A 119 46.41 1.32 11.74
N ASP A 120 45.37 2.12 11.51
CA ASP A 120 45.14 2.75 10.20
C ASP A 120 46.22 3.76 9.82
N LEU A 121 46.37 3.96 8.52
CA LEU A 121 47.23 5.01 7.95
C LEU A 121 46.56 6.37 8.15
N VAL A 122 47.34 7.39 8.50
CA VAL A 122 46.85 8.77 8.61
C VAL A 122 46.78 9.40 7.22
N GLU A 123 45.58 9.73 6.78
CA GLU A 123 45.37 10.46 5.53
C GLU A 123 45.76 11.94 5.70
N LEU A 124 46.60 12.46 4.80
CA LEU A 124 46.98 13.88 4.74
C LEU A 124 46.04 14.66 3.83
N GLU A 125 45.87 15.97 4.09
CA GLU A 125 45.01 16.88 3.31
C GLU A 125 45.27 16.85 1.80
N ASN A 126 46.53 16.62 1.40
CA ASN A 126 46.95 16.58 0.00
C ASN A 126 46.53 15.27 -0.72
N GLY A 127 46.00 14.27 0.00
CA GLY A 127 45.43 13.02 -0.51
C GLY A 127 46.40 12.08 -1.26
N LYS A 128 47.67 12.46 -1.41
CA LYS A 128 48.63 11.77 -2.27
C LYS A 128 49.55 10.79 -1.53
N ASP A 129 49.82 11.03 -0.24
CA ASP A 129 50.76 10.23 0.54
C ASP A 129 50.24 10.02 1.98
N PRO A 130 49.52 8.93 2.26
CA PRO A 130 49.14 8.59 3.63
C PRO A 130 50.40 8.26 4.46
N VAL A 131 50.37 8.61 5.75
CA VAL A 131 51.51 8.44 6.67
C VAL A 131 51.22 7.32 7.66
N ASP A 132 52.13 6.36 7.73
CA ASP A 132 52.12 5.33 8.78
C ASP A 132 52.84 5.86 10.03
N ILE A 133 52.08 6.08 11.09
CA ILE A 133 52.61 6.50 12.41
C ILE A 133 52.87 5.31 13.34
N HIS A 134 52.28 4.15 13.02
CA HIS A 134 52.26 2.98 13.90
C HIS A 134 53.43 2.04 13.61
N ILE A 135 53.78 1.87 12.32
CA ILE A 135 54.84 0.95 11.89
C ILE A 135 55.93 1.71 11.13
N GLY A 136 57.05 1.95 11.83
CA GLY A 136 58.23 2.59 11.25
C GLY A 136 58.84 1.80 10.08
N ASN A 137 59.31 2.52 9.06
CA ASN A 137 59.97 1.94 7.90
C ASN A 137 61.49 1.87 8.13
N GLN A 138 62.08 0.68 8.04
CA GLN A 138 63.52 0.46 8.26
C GLN A 138 64.42 1.11 7.17
N ARG A 139 63.87 1.44 6.00
CA ARG A 139 64.62 1.98 4.84
C ARG A 139 64.44 3.47 4.61
N GLU A 140 63.50 4.12 5.29
CA GLU A 140 63.25 5.56 5.15
C GLU A 140 63.79 6.28 6.40
N PRO A 141 64.80 7.15 6.27
CA PRO A 141 65.30 7.87 7.43
C PRO A 141 64.24 8.85 7.97
N ILE A 142 64.23 8.98 9.30
CA ILE A 142 63.59 9.99 10.15
C ILE A 142 62.20 10.44 9.68
N PHE A 143 61.19 9.94 10.41
CA PHE A 143 59.78 10.32 10.32
C PHE A 143 59.60 11.80 9.92
N LEU A 144 58.90 12.02 8.80
CA LEU A 144 58.56 13.32 8.19
C LEU A 144 59.71 14.13 7.54
N LEU A 145 60.99 13.94 7.88
CA LEU A 145 62.08 14.78 7.33
C LEU A 145 62.34 14.60 5.83
N ASN A 146 61.94 13.47 5.25
CA ASN A 146 62.02 13.22 3.81
C ASN A 146 60.73 13.57 3.04
N LYS A 147 59.70 14.05 3.74
CA LYS A 147 58.46 14.51 3.12
C LYS A 147 58.60 15.99 2.77
N SER A 148 57.83 16.47 1.79
CA SER A 148 57.85 17.89 1.43
C SER A 148 57.34 18.77 2.57
N ASP A 149 57.77 20.03 2.63
CA ASP A 149 57.30 21.00 3.65
C ASP A 149 55.77 21.09 3.70
N SER A 150 55.11 20.96 2.54
CA SER A 150 53.64 20.91 2.44
C SER A 150 53.04 19.66 3.09
N ALA A 151 53.66 18.49 2.92
CA ALA A 151 53.20 17.25 3.55
C ALA A 151 53.45 17.26 5.08
N MET A 152 54.57 17.85 5.52
CA MET A 152 54.82 18.07 6.95
C MET A 152 53.78 19.01 7.57
N ALA A 153 53.51 20.16 6.94
CA ALA A 153 52.49 21.09 7.40
C ALA A 153 51.10 20.45 7.45
N ALA A 154 50.73 19.66 6.43
CA ALA A 154 49.47 18.91 6.41
C ALA A 154 49.39 17.85 7.51
N PHE A 155 50.50 17.16 7.83
CA PHE A 155 50.55 16.22 8.96
C PHE A 155 50.35 16.94 10.30
N PHE A 156 51.02 18.08 10.50
CA PHE A 156 50.81 18.88 11.71
C PHE A 156 49.40 19.47 11.78
N ALA A 157 48.83 19.92 10.67
CA ALA A 157 47.44 20.36 10.60
C ALA A 157 46.47 19.21 10.96
N ALA A 158 46.70 18.00 10.43
CA ALA A 158 45.96 16.79 10.76
C ALA A 158 46.00 16.44 12.26
N SER A 159 47.13 16.73 12.93
CA SER A 159 47.30 16.51 14.37
C SER A 159 46.65 17.59 15.26
N THR A 160 46.10 18.65 14.65
CA THR A 160 45.41 19.74 15.36
C THR A 160 43.89 19.64 15.20
N GLU A 161 43.15 20.13 16.19
CA GLU A 161 41.68 20.22 16.21
C GLU A 161 41.09 20.84 14.93
N SER A 162 41.87 21.69 14.26
CA SER A 162 41.62 22.28 12.95
C SER A 162 41.28 21.27 11.86
N ALA A 163 41.94 20.11 11.79
CA ALA A 163 41.64 19.09 10.79
C ALA A 163 40.30 18.39 11.06
N HIS A 164 39.94 18.24 12.34
CA HIS A 164 38.63 17.71 12.72
C HIS A 164 37.50 18.69 12.34
N LEU A 165 37.75 20.00 12.52
CA LEU A 165 36.83 21.06 12.08
C LEU A 165 36.68 21.10 10.56
N LEU A 166 37.77 20.98 9.80
CA LEU A 166 37.75 20.91 8.34
C LEU A 166 37.03 19.66 7.82
N ALA A 167 37.23 18.50 8.47
CA ALA A 167 36.50 17.27 8.17
C ALA A 167 35.00 17.44 8.41
N MET A 168 34.59 18.05 9.53
CA MET A 168 33.20 18.40 9.81
C MET A 168 32.63 19.37 8.76
N GLN A 169 33.39 20.39 8.36
CA GLN A 169 32.97 21.34 7.35
C GLN A 169 32.73 20.68 5.98
N ASN A 170 33.60 19.75 5.60
CA ASN A 170 33.47 18.99 4.35
C ASN A 170 32.27 18.03 4.40
N LEU A 171 32.03 17.39 5.54
CA LEU A 171 30.85 16.55 5.76
C LEU A 171 29.55 17.35 5.66
N LEU A 172 29.51 18.53 6.28
CA LEU A 172 28.37 19.44 6.19
C LEU A 172 28.14 19.91 4.75
N LYS A 173 29.19 20.31 4.03
CA LYS A 173 29.08 20.69 2.61
C LYS A 173 28.49 19.56 1.76
N ARG A 174 28.93 18.31 1.96
CA ARG A 174 28.38 17.14 1.24
C ARG A 174 26.91 16.92 1.57
N ARG A 175 26.53 16.91 2.86
CA ARG A 175 25.12 16.75 3.27
C ARG A 175 24.23 17.84 2.67
N THR A 176 24.67 19.09 2.66
CA THR A 176 23.91 20.19 2.07
C THR A 176 23.77 20.04 0.55
N GLN A 177 24.81 19.56 -0.14
CA GLN A 177 24.73 19.28 -1.57
C GLN A 177 23.79 18.13 -1.90
N ASP A 178 23.83 17.05 -1.12
CA ASP A 178 22.97 15.89 -1.28
C ASP A 178 21.50 16.28 -1.03
N ALA A 179 21.21 17.02 0.05
CA ALA A 179 19.86 17.51 0.34
C ALA A 179 19.31 18.42 -0.77
N LYS A 180 20.13 19.33 -1.32
CA LYS A 180 19.74 20.18 -2.46
C LYS A 180 19.52 19.40 -3.75
N ARG A 181 20.14 18.23 -3.89
CA ARG A 181 19.92 17.35 -5.04
C ARG A 181 18.59 16.63 -4.86
N GLU A 182 18.34 16.10 -3.68
CA GLU A 182 17.09 15.42 -3.33
C GLU A 182 15.89 16.36 -3.43
N GLU A 183 16.01 17.60 -2.96
CA GLU A 183 14.99 18.65 -3.13
C GLU A 183 14.61 18.84 -4.61
N ARG A 184 15.60 19.00 -5.50
CA ARG A 184 15.36 19.16 -6.94
C ARG A 184 14.71 17.92 -7.57
N ASP A 185 15.14 16.73 -7.17
CA ASP A 185 14.56 15.48 -7.68
C ASP A 185 13.08 15.34 -7.23
N LEU A 186 12.77 15.75 -5.99
CA LEU A 186 11.41 15.78 -5.47
C LEU A 186 10.54 16.83 -6.17
N GLU A 187 11.06 18.03 -6.44
CA GLU A 187 10.34 19.06 -7.21
C GLU A 187 9.96 18.56 -8.60
N ILE A 188 10.90 17.92 -9.32
CA ILE A 188 10.63 17.32 -10.63
C ILE A 188 9.54 16.24 -10.52
N ARG A 189 9.60 15.41 -9.48
CA ARG A 189 8.60 14.36 -9.25
C ARG A 189 7.22 14.94 -8.98
N VAL A 190 7.14 16.00 -8.17
CA VAL A 190 5.89 16.73 -7.89
C VAL A 190 5.32 17.31 -9.18
N GLN A 191 6.13 17.97 -10.00
CA GLN A 191 5.67 18.51 -11.29
C GLN A 191 5.13 17.41 -12.21
N ARG A 192 5.80 16.25 -12.27
CA ARG A 192 5.31 15.11 -13.05
C ARG A 192 3.97 14.59 -12.54
N ILE A 193 3.81 14.44 -11.23
CA ILE A 193 2.55 13.98 -10.63
C ILE A 193 1.43 15.00 -10.93
N PHE A 194 1.70 16.30 -10.84
CA PHE A 194 0.72 17.31 -11.23
C PHE A 194 0.31 17.19 -12.70
N ALA A 195 1.26 16.96 -13.61
CA ALA A 195 0.94 16.73 -15.01
C ALA A 195 0.09 15.46 -15.22
N GLU A 196 0.39 14.36 -14.52
CA GLU A 196 -0.40 13.12 -14.56
C GLU A 196 -1.82 13.33 -14.01
N VAL A 197 -1.99 14.13 -12.95
CA VAL A 197 -3.30 14.49 -12.41
C VAL A 197 -4.08 15.38 -13.38
N ASP A 198 -3.41 16.33 -14.03
CA ASP A 198 -4.04 17.19 -15.04
C ASP A 198 -4.51 16.38 -16.27
N GLU A 199 -3.79 15.33 -16.66
CA GLU A 199 -4.25 14.39 -17.71
C GLU A 199 -5.57 13.70 -17.36
N LEU A 200 -5.87 13.53 -16.07
CA LEU A 200 -7.11 12.94 -15.56
C LEU A 200 -8.26 13.96 -15.40
N SER A 201 -8.01 15.24 -15.68
CA SER A 201 -9.01 16.31 -15.67
C SER A 201 -10.30 16.01 -16.45
N PRO A 202 -10.29 15.26 -17.58
CA PRO A 202 -11.52 14.92 -18.32
C PRO A 202 -12.40 13.84 -17.68
N LEU A 203 -11.98 13.15 -16.61
CA LEU A 203 -12.76 12.07 -16.00
C LEU A 203 -14.17 12.47 -15.53
N PRO A 204 -14.38 13.63 -14.87
CA PRO A 204 -15.72 14.07 -14.46
C PRO A 204 -16.65 14.30 -15.67
N ASP A 205 -16.11 14.79 -16.79
CA ASP A 205 -16.91 14.97 -18.01
C ASP A 205 -17.33 13.61 -18.61
N ILE A 206 -16.44 12.62 -18.55
CA ILE A 206 -16.75 11.25 -18.96
C ILE A 206 -17.81 10.63 -18.05
N GLU A 207 -17.71 10.83 -16.73
CA GLU A 207 -18.70 10.35 -15.76
C GLU A 207 -20.08 10.97 -16.04
N LEU A 208 -20.14 12.29 -16.27
CA LEU A 208 -21.38 12.97 -16.66
C LEU A 208 -21.94 12.41 -17.98
N GLN A 209 -21.08 12.16 -18.98
CA GLN A 209 -21.51 11.53 -20.23
C GLN A 209 -22.06 10.13 -20.00
N MET A 210 -21.45 9.33 -19.12
CA MET A 210 -21.93 7.99 -18.79
C MET A 210 -23.31 8.02 -18.13
N GLU A 211 -23.54 8.95 -17.21
CA GLU A 211 -24.87 9.15 -16.61
C GLU A 211 -25.91 9.49 -17.68
N THR A 212 -25.61 10.42 -18.59
CA THR A 212 -26.54 10.77 -19.68
C THR A 212 -26.82 9.59 -20.62
N VAL A 213 -25.82 8.75 -20.90
CA VAL A 213 -26.00 7.54 -21.72
C VAL A 213 -26.88 6.52 -21.01
N GLN A 214 -26.73 6.34 -19.70
CA GLN A 214 -27.59 5.44 -18.91
C GLN A 214 -29.04 5.92 -18.86
N GLU A 215 -29.26 7.23 -18.71
CA GLU A 215 -30.61 7.81 -18.77
C GLU A 215 -31.26 7.58 -20.15
N LEU A 216 -30.51 7.79 -21.23
CA LEU A 216 -30.99 7.55 -22.59
C LEU A 216 -31.25 6.07 -22.86
N GLU A 217 -30.42 5.18 -22.35
CA GLU A 217 -30.62 3.73 -22.45
C GLU A 217 -31.90 3.31 -21.72
N GLN A 218 -32.11 3.79 -20.49
CA GLN A 218 -33.31 3.48 -19.73
C GLN A 218 -34.58 4.04 -20.42
N ALA A 219 -34.48 5.24 -21.01
CA ALA A 219 -35.55 5.80 -21.83
C ALA A 219 -35.82 4.96 -23.08
N ALA A 220 -34.79 4.43 -23.74
CA ALA A 220 -34.94 3.53 -24.88
C ALA A 220 -35.63 2.22 -24.49
N ILE A 221 -35.21 1.59 -23.39
CA ILE A 221 -35.82 0.35 -22.88
C ILE A 221 -37.30 0.56 -22.54
N THR A 222 -37.64 1.66 -21.87
CA THR A 222 -39.04 1.97 -21.54
C THR A 222 -39.88 2.19 -22.81
N LEU A 223 -39.36 2.91 -23.80
CA LEU A 223 -40.03 3.09 -25.10
C LEU A 223 -40.20 1.76 -25.84
N GLU A 224 -39.17 0.92 -25.91
CA GLU A 224 -39.25 -0.41 -26.53
C GLU A 224 -40.30 -1.29 -25.86
N SER A 225 -40.42 -1.24 -24.53
CA SER A 225 -41.46 -1.97 -23.81
C SER A 225 -42.88 -1.44 -24.07
N ALA A 226 -43.02 -0.16 -24.43
CA ALA A 226 -44.30 0.47 -24.74
C ALA A 226 -44.78 0.22 -26.17
N VAL A 227 -43.88 -0.10 -27.11
CA VAL A 227 -44.21 -0.38 -28.52
C VAL A 227 -45.25 -1.52 -28.65
N PRO A 228 -45.09 -2.70 -28.04
CA PRO A 228 -46.07 -3.78 -28.15
C PRO A 228 -47.46 -3.39 -27.60
N ALA A 229 -47.51 -2.60 -26.53
CA ALA A 229 -48.77 -2.11 -25.97
C ALA A 229 -49.47 -1.18 -26.98
N LEU A 230 -48.75 -0.25 -27.59
CA LEU A 230 -49.28 0.63 -28.63
C LEU A 230 -49.74 -0.15 -29.88
N GLU A 231 -48.97 -1.16 -30.30
CA GLU A 231 -49.36 -2.05 -31.40
C GLU A 231 -50.68 -2.79 -31.09
N SER A 232 -50.86 -3.27 -29.86
CA SER A 232 -52.09 -3.93 -29.43
C SER A 232 -53.31 -2.99 -29.47
N VAL A 233 -53.14 -1.75 -29.01
CA VAL A 233 -54.20 -0.72 -29.03
C VAL A 233 -54.55 -0.33 -30.48
N LEU A 234 -53.55 -0.22 -31.35
CA LEU A 234 -53.77 0.05 -32.78
C LEU A 234 -54.53 -1.11 -33.46
N ALA A 235 -54.20 -2.35 -33.13
CA ALA A 235 -54.90 -3.53 -33.62
C ALA A 235 -56.36 -3.57 -33.13
N GLU A 236 -56.60 -3.28 -31.84
CA GLU A 236 -57.95 -3.21 -31.26
C GLU A 236 -58.79 -2.10 -31.92
N ARG A 237 -58.21 -0.91 -32.10
CA ARG A 237 -58.87 0.18 -32.82
C ARG A 237 -59.25 -0.23 -34.25
N GLY A 238 -58.37 -0.97 -34.94
CA GLY A 238 -58.64 -1.53 -36.26
C GLY A 238 -59.85 -2.47 -36.25
N ASN A 239 -59.88 -3.41 -35.30
CA ASN A 239 -60.99 -4.35 -35.12
C ASN A 239 -62.32 -3.65 -34.80
N LEU A 240 -62.30 -2.66 -33.89
CA LEU A 240 -63.46 -1.85 -33.54
C LEU A 240 -63.97 -1.06 -34.75
N THR A 241 -63.07 -0.47 -35.53
CA THR A 241 -63.45 0.26 -36.75
C THR A 241 -64.16 -0.65 -37.75
N VAL A 242 -63.64 -1.87 -37.98
CA VAL A 242 -64.29 -2.87 -38.83
C VAL A 242 -65.64 -3.29 -38.26
N SER A 243 -65.75 -3.49 -36.94
CA SER A 243 -67.01 -3.83 -36.27
C SER A 243 -68.07 -2.74 -36.45
N VAL A 244 -67.69 -1.47 -36.26
CA VAL A 244 -68.58 -0.31 -36.48
C VAL A 244 -69.00 -0.21 -37.95
N GLN A 245 -68.10 -0.44 -38.89
CA GLN A 245 -68.44 -0.48 -40.32
C GLN A 245 -69.44 -1.60 -40.64
N ARG A 246 -69.25 -2.80 -40.07
CA ARG A 246 -70.20 -3.92 -40.22
C ARG A 246 -71.56 -3.61 -39.60
N ALA A 247 -71.58 -3.09 -38.37
CA ALA A 247 -72.80 -2.75 -37.66
C ALA A 247 -73.57 -1.62 -38.37
N SER A 248 -72.87 -0.59 -38.86
CA SER A 248 -73.50 0.50 -39.63
C SER A 248 -74.02 0.04 -40.98
N ALA A 249 -73.32 -0.87 -41.67
CA ALA A 249 -73.82 -1.50 -42.89
C ALA A 249 -75.08 -2.34 -42.61
N ALA A 250 -75.06 -3.16 -41.56
CA ALA A 250 -76.22 -3.95 -41.12
C ALA A 250 -77.41 -3.05 -40.74
N ALA A 251 -77.17 -1.98 -39.97
CA ALA A 251 -78.19 -0.99 -39.61
C ALA A 251 -78.79 -0.31 -40.85
N ARG A 252 -77.98 0.01 -41.87
CA ARG A 252 -78.46 0.59 -43.13
C ARG A 252 -79.34 -0.38 -43.92
N VAL A 253 -79.04 -1.68 -43.87
CA VAL A 253 -79.89 -2.73 -44.48
C VAL A 253 -81.19 -2.89 -43.69
N LEU A 254 -81.12 -2.99 -42.37
CA LEU A 254 -82.30 -3.12 -41.49
C LEU A 254 -83.19 -1.88 -41.51
N ALA A 255 -82.64 -0.68 -41.68
CA ALA A 255 -83.43 0.55 -41.83
C ALA A 255 -84.26 0.54 -43.13
N LYS A 256 -83.87 -0.23 -44.15
CA LYS A 256 -84.65 -0.42 -45.39
C LYS A 256 -85.72 -1.51 -45.24
N THR A 257 -85.62 -2.37 -44.23
CA THR A 257 -86.67 -3.36 -43.94
C THR A 257 -87.76 -2.69 -43.10
N GLY A 258 -89.02 -2.80 -43.55
CA GLY A 258 -90.17 -2.28 -42.81
C GLY A 258 -90.29 -2.94 -41.43
N ALA A 259 -91.04 -2.29 -40.53
CA ALA A 259 -91.28 -2.81 -39.19
C ALA A 259 -91.72 -4.29 -39.24
N PRO A 260 -91.20 -5.15 -38.33
CA PRO A 260 -91.59 -6.55 -38.31
C PRO A 260 -93.12 -6.66 -38.24
N PRO A 261 -93.74 -7.59 -38.99
CA PRO A 261 -95.19 -7.75 -38.95
C PRO A 261 -95.64 -7.96 -37.51
N LYS A 262 -96.68 -7.22 -37.08
CA LYS A 262 -97.24 -7.38 -35.73
C LYS A 262 -97.57 -8.86 -35.52
N LEU A 263 -96.83 -9.52 -34.63
CA LEU A 263 -97.13 -10.89 -34.22
C LEU A 263 -98.49 -10.86 -33.54
N ASN A 264 -99.49 -11.43 -34.19
CA ASN A 264 -100.83 -11.56 -33.63
C ASN A 264 -100.75 -12.39 -32.34
N GLN A 265 -101.44 -11.96 -31.29
CA GLN A 265 -101.48 -12.69 -30.02
C GLN A 265 -102.02 -14.11 -30.25
N VAL A 266 -101.13 -15.10 -30.15
CA VAL A 266 -101.41 -16.53 -30.36
C VAL A 266 -102.10 -17.17 -29.14
N SER A 267 -102.55 -16.37 -28.16
CA SER A 267 -103.18 -16.84 -26.92
C SER A 267 -104.46 -17.64 -27.18
N SER A 268 -105.27 -17.24 -28.16
CA SER A 268 -106.48 -17.97 -28.58
C SER A 268 -106.15 -19.30 -29.25
N LEU A 269 -105.08 -19.35 -30.06
CA LEU A 269 -104.56 -20.56 -30.69
C LEU A 269 -103.92 -21.51 -29.67
N ASN A 270 -103.20 -20.98 -28.68
CA ASN A 270 -102.63 -21.79 -27.60
C ASN A 270 -103.73 -22.36 -26.69
N GLY A 271 -104.78 -21.57 -26.43
CA GLY A 271 -106.02 -22.04 -25.79
C GLY A 271 -106.71 -23.14 -26.60
N ALA A 272 -106.82 -22.98 -27.92
CA ALA A 272 -107.37 -23.99 -28.81
C ALA A 272 -106.54 -25.28 -28.81
N ILE A 273 -105.21 -25.20 -28.87
CA ILE A 273 -104.29 -26.35 -28.77
C ILE A 273 -104.43 -27.05 -27.41
N HIS A 274 -104.52 -26.30 -26.32
CA HIS A 274 -104.78 -26.87 -24.99
C HIS A 274 -106.15 -27.55 -24.90
N SER A 275 -107.19 -26.95 -25.48
CA SER A 275 -108.53 -27.55 -25.52
C SER A 275 -108.61 -28.80 -26.40
N MET A 276 -107.94 -28.81 -27.56
CA MET A 276 -107.85 -29.98 -28.44
C MET A 276 -107.04 -31.10 -27.79
N SER A 277 -105.89 -30.80 -27.18
CA SER A 277 -105.10 -31.82 -26.47
C SER A 277 -105.84 -32.36 -25.24
N PHE A 278 -106.61 -31.54 -24.54
CA PHE A 278 -107.50 -31.99 -23.46
C PHE A 278 -108.63 -32.88 -23.99
N ALA A 279 -109.28 -32.48 -25.09
CA ALA A 279 -110.33 -33.27 -25.74
C ALA A 279 -109.78 -34.59 -26.27
N GLU A 280 -108.60 -34.62 -26.89
CA GLU A 280 -107.94 -35.84 -27.35
C GLU A 280 -107.63 -36.78 -26.18
N ARG A 281 -107.14 -36.25 -25.05
CA ARG A 281 -106.93 -37.04 -23.83
C ARG A 281 -108.24 -37.59 -23.27
N GLN A 282 -109.31 -36.79 -23.23
CA GLN A 282 -110.65 -37.23 -22.82
C GLN A 282 -111.20 -38.32 -23.74
N LEU A 283 -111.04 -38.18 -25.04
CA LEU A 283 -111.51 -39.14 -26.04
C LEU A 283 -110.67 -40.43 -26.01
N ALA A 284 -109.36 -40.33 -25.79
CA ALA A 284 -108.47 -41.46 -25.56
C ALA A 284 -108.81 -42.19 -24.25
N ALA A 285 -109.09 -41.45 -23.18
CA ALA A 285 -109.55 -42.00 -21.91
C ALA A 285 -110.90 -42.70 -22.08
N ALA A 286 -111.90 -42.05 -22.67
CA ALA A 286 -113.21 -42.64 -22.93
C ALA A 286 -113.14 -43.87 -23.86
N ARG A 287 -112.25 -43.87 -24.87
CA ARG A 287 -111.98 -45.05 -25.71
C ARG A 287 -111.33 -46.19 -24.91
N LYS A 288 -110.37 -45.89 -24.03
CA LYS A 288 -109.79 -46.88 -23.11
C LYS A 288 -110.84 -47.41 -22.14
N THR A 289 -111.64 -46.55 -21.53
CA THR A 289 -112.72 -46.95 -20.60
C THR A 289 -113.77 -47.79 -21.32
N ARG A 290 -114.17 -47.43 -22.54
CA ARG A 290 -115.07 -48.24 -23.36
C ARG A 290 -114.43 -49.58 -23.75
N ALA A 291 -113.15 -49.61 -24.12
CA ALA A 291 -112.44 -50.84 -24.46
C ALA A 291 -112.25 -51.77 -23.24
N VAL A 292 -112.09 -51.20 -22.04
CA VAL A 292 -111.95 -51.93 -20.77
C VAL A 292 -113.31 -52.40 -20.23
N LEU A 293 -114.38 -51.63 -20.42
CA LEU A 293 -115.74 -51.98 -19.98
C LEU A 293 -116.52 -52.85 -20.99
N ALA A 294 -116.08 -52.94 -22.24
CA ALA A 294 -116.71 -53.76 -23.29
C ALA A 294 -116.67 -55.29 -23.07
N PRO A 295 -115.67 -55.90 -22.40
CA PRO A 295 -115.62 -57.36 -22.21
C PRO A 295 -115.99 -57.83 -20.80
N LEU A 296 -116.28 -56.95 -19.84
CA LEU A 296 -116.47 -57.31 -18.42
C LEU A 296 -117.93 -57.69 -18.11
N ALA A 297 -118.37 -58.82 -18.66
CA ALA A 297 -119.48 -59.61 -18.15
C ALA A 297 -118.92 -60.74 -17.28
N GLY A 298 -119.07 -60.60 -15.96
CA GLY A 298 -118.76 -61.63 -14.97
C GLY A 298 -117.46 -61.39 -14.20
N LEU A 299 -117.57 -61.12 -12.89
CA LEU A 299 -116.45 -61.19 -11.95
C LEU A 299 -116.05 -62.66 -11.72
N PRO A 300 -114.75 -62.93 -11.58
CA PRO A 300 -114.31 -63.85 -10.54
C PRO A 300 -113.19 -63.33 -9.64
N GLU A 301 -113.23 -63.98 -8.48
CA GLU A 301 -112.51 -63.92 -7.21
C GLU A 301 -110.98 -63.72 -7.20
N THR A 302 -110.57 -63.16 -6.07
CA THR A 302 -109.24 -62.72 -5.65
C THR A 302 -108.35 -63.85 -5.15
N GLU A 303 -107.10 -63.92 -5.64
CA GLU A 303 -105.90 -64.51 -4.98
C GLU A 303 -104.66 -63.87 -5.65
N ASP A 304 -103.46 -63.68 -5.07
CA ASP A 304 -102.87 -63.77 -3.73
C ASP A 304 -101.70 -62.76 -3.72
N THR A 305 -101.61 -61.90 -2.70
CA THR A 305 -100.73 -60.72 -2.61
C THR A 305 -99.34 -61.00 -2.04
N GLY A 306 -98.72 -62.14 -2.37
CA GLY A 306 -97.35 -62.46 -1.92
C GLY A 306 -96.22 -61.69 -2.65
N SER A 307 -96.46 -61.32 -3.91
CA SER A 307 -95.45 -60.68 -4.79
C SER A 307 -95.35 -59.16 -4.59
N LEU A 308 -96.43 -58.54 -4.10
CA LEU A 308 -96.56 -57.09 -3.97
C LEU A 308 -95.87 -56.55 -2.71
N LEU A 309 -95.80 -57.36 -1.64
CA LEU A 309 -95.08 -57.01 -0.41
C LEU A 309 -93.56 -56.89 -0.65
N ARG A 310 -92.97 -57.80 -1.44
CA ARG A 310 -91.54 -57.77 -1.79
C ARG A 310 -91.17 -56.57 -2.67
N LEU A 311 -92.10 -56.11 -3.51
CA LEU A 311 -91.88 -54.93 -4.35
C LEU A 311 -91.84 -53.64 -3.50
N VAL A 312 -92.72 -53.53 -2.50
CA VAL A 312 -92.81 -52.38 -1.59
C VAL A 312 -91.55 -52.23 -0.71
N GLU A 313 -90.96 -53.35 -0.27
CA GLU A 313 -89.68 -53.32 0.46
C GLU A 313 -88.52 -52.84 -0.44
N SER A 314 -88.48 -53.28 -1.70
CA SER A 314 -87.41 -52.88 -2.65
C SER A 314 -87.46 -51.38 -3.01
N VAL A 315 -88.65 -50.80 -3.09
CA VAL A 315 -88.87 -49.37 -3.38
C VAL A 315 -88.49 -48.51 -2.16
N SER A 316 -88.76 -49.00 -0.95
CA SER A 316 -88.41 -48.31 0.30
C SER A 316 -86.90 -48.29 0.58
N ALA A 317 -86.15 -49.31 0.13
CA ALA A 317 -84.68 -49.33 0.22
C ALA A 317 -84.03 -48.35 -0.77
N LYS A 318 -84.53 -48.25 -2.00
CA LYS A 318 -84.01 -47.32 -3.03
C LYS A 318 -84.34 -45.84 -2.71
N GLY A 319 -85.47 -45.57 -2.06
CA GLY A 319 -85.83 -44.22 -1.61
C GLY A 319 -84.88 -43.63 -0.55
N ARG A 320 -84.23 -44.47 0.28
CA ARG A 320 -83.24 -44.02 1.28
C ARG A 320 -81.92 -43.59 0.66
N VAL A 321 -81.50 -44.21 -0.44
CA VAL A 321 -80.26 -43.86 -1.16
C VAL A 321 -80.40 -42.51 -1.88
N LEU A 322 -81.59 -42.24 -2.45
CA LEU A 322 -81.90 -40.97 -3.12
C LEU A 322 -81.96 -39.76 -2.17
N ARG A 323 -82.43 -39.94 -0.93
CA ARG A 323 -82.40 -38.86 0.09
C ARG A 323 -80.97 -38.52 0.51
N LYS A 324 -80.10 -39.52 0.69
CA LYS A 324 -78.69 -39.29 1.06
C LYS A 324 -77.91 -38.51 -0.01
N ALA A 325 -78.26 -38.68 -1.29
CA ALA A 325 -77.68 -37.92 -2.40
C ALA A 325 -78.24 -36.47 -2.49
N ALA A 326 -79.50 -36.25 -2.10
CA ALA A 326 -80.09 -34.91 -2.04
C ALA A 326 -79.51 -34.07 -0.88
N ASP A 327 -79.22 -34.71 0.25
CA ASP A 327 -78.58 -34.06 1.42
C ASP A 327 -77.10 -33.71 1.14
N GLN A 328 -76.38 -34.49 0.33
CA GLN A 328 -75.00 -34.15 -0.09
C GLN A 328 -74.93 -32.95 -1.04
N LYS A 329 -75.97 -32.72 -1.85
CA LYS A 329 -76.04 -31.55 -2.75
C LYS A 329 -76.28 -30.25 -1.97
N THR A 330 -77.11 -30.29 -0.93
CA THR A 330 -77.39 -29.12 -0.09
C THR A 330 -76.20 -28.70 0.78
N VAL A 331 -75.25 -29.60 1.07
CA VAL A 331 -73.99 -29.28 1.77
C VAL A 331 -72.95 -28.62 0.85
N LEU A 332 -73.02 -28.82 -0.46
CA LEU A 332 -72.05 -28.25 -1.43
C LEU A 332 -72.44 -26.88 -2.00
N ASP A 333 -73.72 -26.47 -1.89
CA ASP A 333 -74.19 -25.14 -2.31
C ASP A 333 -73.79 -24.01 -1.31
N GLY A 334 -73.13 -24.34 -0.19
CA GLY A 334 -72.70 -23.41 0.85
C GLY A 334 -71.19 -23.09 0.90
N LEU A 335 -70.41 -23.54 -0.09
CA LEU A 335 -68.98 -23.21 -0.17
C LEU A 335 -68.81 -21.78 -0.69
N VAL A 336 -68.41 -20.90 0.23
CA VAL A 336 -68.06 -19.50 -0.04
C VAL A 336 -66.86 -19.43 -0.98
N ASP A 337 -66.91 -18.54 -1.97
CA ASP A 337 -65.82 -18.23 -2.89
C ASP A 337 -64.53 -17.84 -2.15
N VAL A 338 -63.40 -18.14 -2.77
CA VAL A 338 -62.04 -17.87 -2.27
C VAL A 338 -61.92 -16.40 -1.83
N PRO A 339 -61.47 -16.10 -0.59
CA PRO A 339 -61.37 -14.73 -0.12
C PRO A 339 -60.38 -13.92 -0.99
N ALA A 340 -60.73 -12.66 -1.26
CA ALA A 340 -59.90 -11.73 -2.01
C ALA A 340 -58.53 -11.56 -1.30
N ARG A 341 -57.44 -11.60 -2.08
CA ARG A 341 -56.08 -11.41 -1.57
C ARG A 341 -55.96 -10.01 -0.96
N GLU A 342 -55.56 -9.94 0.30
CA GLU A 342 -55.24 -8.67 0.98
C GLU A 342 -54.05 -7.99 0.28
N GLU A 343 -54.08 -6.64 0.23
CA GLU A 343 -53.09 -5.80 -0.44
C GLU A 343 -51.70 -5.99 0.18
N SER A 344 -50.83 -6.76 -0.48
CA SER A 344 -49.48 -7.09 -0.05
C SER A 344 -48.46 -5.95 -0.20
N LYS A 345 -48.91 -4.69 -0.23
CA LYS A 345 -48.04 -3.52 -0.45
C LYS A 345 -47.23 -3.17 0.80
N GLU A 346 -47.87 -3.14 1.97
CA GLU A 346 -47.17 -2.87 3.24
C GLU A 346 -46.11 -3.94 3.56
N LEU A 347 -46.37 -5.19 3.17
CA LEU A 347 -45.47 -6.31 3.37
C LEU A 347 -44.29 -6.28 2.38
N ALA A 348 -44.49 -5.73 1.17
CA ALA A 348 -43.43 -5.49 0.20
C ALA A 348 -42.54 -4.32 0.64
N ASP A 349 -43.13 -3.21 1.09
CA ASP A 349 -42.41 -2.04 1.60
C ASP A 349 -41.54 -2.42 2.81
N PHE A 350 -42.07 -3.25 3.73
CA PHE A 350 -41.30 -3.77 4.86
C PHE A 350 -40.16 -4.70 4.43
N LEU A 351 -40.35 -5.49 3.38
CA LEU A 351 -39.30 -6.35 2.83
C LEU A 351 -38.17 -5.53 2.21
N ASP A 352 -38.51 -4.47 1.47
CA ASP A 352 -37.55 -3.56 0.85
C ASP A 352 -36.75 -2.78 1.91
N GLU A 353 -37.40 -2.32 2.98
CA GLU A 353 -36.73 -1.67 4.10
C GLU A 353 -35.80 -2.65 4.86
N PHE A 354 -36.25 -3.88 5.06
CA PHE A 354 -35.43 -4.93 5.67
C PHE A 354 -34.19 -5.28 4.81
N ILE A 355 -34.37 -5.39 3.50
CA ILE A 355 -33.28 -5.64 2.55
C ILE A 355 -32.28 -4.47 2.57
N ALA A 356 -32.76 -3.22 2.57
CA ALA A 356 -31.92 -2.03 2.65
C ALA A 356 -31.10 -1.98 3.95
N MET A 357 -31.73 -2.29 5.11
CA MET A 357 -31.02 -2.38 6.39
C MET A 357 -29.98 -3.51 6.40
N TYR A 358 -30.30 -4.67 5.83
CA TYR A 358 -29.37 -5.80 5.77
C TYR A 358 -28.11 -5.48 4.95
N TYR A 359 -28.28 -4.83 3.78
CA TYR A 359 -27.14 -4.37 2.97
C TYR A 359 -26.33 -3.25 3.64
N ARG A 360 -26.98 -2.35 4.38
CA ARG A 360 -26.29 -1.32 5.16
C ARG A 360 -25.44 -1.92 6.28
N HIS A 361 -25.99 -2.90 7.01
CA HIS A 361 -25.28 -3.60 8.07
C HIS A 361 -24.07 -4.37 7.54
N THR A 362 -24.22 -5.12 6.44
CA THR A 362 -23.11 -5.86 5.82
C THR A 362 -22.02 -4.93 5.27
N ARG A 363 -22.40 -3.77 4.69
CA ARG A 363 -21.44 -2.75 4.27
C ARG A 363 -20.64 -2.19 5.46
N LEU A 364 -21.32 -1.85 6.56
CA LEU A 364 -20.67 -1.32 7.76
C LEU A 364 -19.77 -2.37 8.43
N ALA A 365 -20.18 -3.64 8.48
CA ALA A 365 -19.34 -4.73 8.99
C ALA A 365 -18.07 -4.91 8.15
N ARG A 366 -18.17 -4.79 6.82
CA ARG A 366 -17.00 -4.84 5.92
C ARG A 366 -16.07 -3.64 6.11
N TRP A 367 -16.62 -2.46 6.37
CA TRP A 367 -15.84 -1.28 6.71
C TRP A 367 -15.13 -1.43 8.06
N ASP A 368 -15.79 -1.99 9.06
CA ASP A 368 -15.19 -2.28 10.37
C ASP A 368 -14.05 -3.31 10.26
N GLU A 369 -14.23 -4.38 9.48
CA GLU A 369 -13.19 -5.37 9.17
C GLU A 369 -11.97 -4.74 8.48
N LEU A 370 -12.20 -3.81 7.54
CA LEU A 370 -11.12 -3.07 6.86
C LEU A 370 -10.41 -2.11 7.82
N LEU A 371 -11.16 -1.39 8.65
CA LEU A 371 -10.60 -0.41 9.60
C LEU A 371 -9.82 -1.07 10.74
N ARG A 372 -10.16 -2.30 11.14
CA ARG A 372 -9.37 -3.08 12.11
C ARG A 372 -7.95 -3.42 11.62
N ASN A 373 -7.73 -3.42 10.30
CA ASN A 373 -6.43 -3.71 9.68
C ASN A 373 -5.67 -2.45 9.25
N VAL A 374 -6.25 -1.26 9.43
CA VAL A 374 -5.53 0.00 9.25
C VAL A 374 -4.72 0.24 10.51
N ALA A 375 -3.39 0.19 10.40
CA ALA A 375 -2.49 0.51 11.49
C ALA A 375 -2.87 1.87 12.11
N GLU A 376 -2.90 1.93 13.45
CA GLU A 376 -3.11 3.21 14.14
C GLU A 376 -2.11 4.24 13.60
N PRO A 377 -2.57 5.45 13.25
CA PRO A 377 -1.69 6.50 12.77
C PRO A 377 -0.59 6.74 13.82
N PRO A 378 0.68 6.85 13.40
CA PRO A 378 1.78 7.04 14.33
C PRO A 378 1.51 8.29 15.17
N LEU A 379 1.46 8.10 16.49
CA LEU A 379 1.34 9.20 17.44
C LEU A 379 2.55 10.12 17.26
N PRO A 380 2.36 11.44 17.07
CA PRO A 380 3.48 12.36 16.95
C PRO A 380 4.32 12.30 18.23
N GLU A 381 5.60 12.01 18.08
CA GLU A 381 6.54 12.01 19.21
C GLU A 381 6.54 13.37 19.92
N PRO A 382 6.67 13.39 21.26
CA PRO A 382 6.64 14.62 22.03
C PRO A 382 7.80 15.55 21.63
N VAL A 383 7.47 16.68 21.01
CA VAL A 383 8.36 17.71 20.43
C VAL A 383 9.22 18.46 21.45
N GLY A 384 9.25 18.04 22.72
CA GLY A 384 9.95 18.73 23.80
C GLY A 384 11.47 18.77 23.61
N ALA A 385 12.06 17.68 23.09
CA ALA A 385 13.49 17.62 22.80
C ALA A 385 13.89 18.57 21.66
N LEU A 386 13.03 18.71 20.65
CA LEU A 386 13.21 19.67 19.55
C LEU A 386 13.04 21.13 19.99
N GLY A 387 12.14 21.40 20.94
CA GLY A 387 12.02 22.73 21.54
C GLY A 387 13.27 23.16 22.30
N ALA A 388 13.89 22.23 23.04
CA ALA A 388 15.12 22.51 23.78
C ALA A 388 16.31 22.79 22.85
N THR A 389 16.46 22.02 21.77
CA THR A 389 17.57 22.24 20.80
C THR A 389 17.40 23.54 20.01
N VAL A 390 16.17 23.92 19.66
CA VAL A 390 15.89 25.22 19.02
C VAL A 390 16.22 26.39 19.97
N ALA A 391 15.92 26.26 21.26
CA ALA A 391 16.26 27.27 22.25
C ALA A 391 17.78 27.40 22.46
N GLU A 392 18.52 26.29 22.49
CA GLU A 392 19.99 26.30 22.56
C GLU A 392 20.62 26.93 21.32
N LEU A 393 20.10 26.63 20.12
CA LEU A 393 20.58 27.24 18.88
C LEU A 393 20.37 28.76 18.87
N ALA A 394 19.19 29.24 19.28
CA ALA A 394 18.92 30.66 19.38
C ALA A 394 19.84 31.38 20.39
N ALA A 395 20.17 30.73 21.51
CA ALA A 395 21.11 31.27 22.49
C ALA A 395 22.55 31.36 21.95
N LEU A 396 22.99 30.36 21.17
CA LEU A 396 24.30 30.36 20.52
C LEU A 396 24.40 31.42 19.42
N GLU A 397 23.35 31.62 18.62
CA GLU A 397 23.29 32.69 17.61
C GLU A 397 23.37 34.08 18.25
N ALA A 398 22.66 34.30 19.35
CA ALA A 398 22.76 35.56 20.11
C ALA A 398 24.19 35.78 20.64
N GLY A 399 24.82 34.74 21.20
CA GLY A 399 26.19 34.80 21.70
C GLY A 399 27.25 35.00 20.61
N LEU A 400 27.01 34.52 19.39
CA LEU A 400 27.87 34.82 18.23
C LEU A 400 27.74 36.28 17.82
N GLY A 401 26.51 36.81 17.77
CA GLY A 401 26.26 38.23 17.46
C GLY A 401 26.97 39.18 18.42
N GLU A 402 26.93 38.90 19.72
CA GLU A 402 27.60 39.72 20.75
C GLU A 402 29.13 39.68 20.61
N ARG A 403 29.71 38.49 20.36
CA ARG A 403 31.15 38.36 20.11
C ARG A 403 31.59 39.05 18.83
N GLN A 404 30.79 38.98 17.77
CA GLN A 404 31.06 39.66 16.50
C GLN A 404 31.11 41.18 16.70
N GLN A 405 30.14 41.75 17.42
CA GLN A 405 30.11 43.18 17.74
C GLN A 405 31.31 43.61 18.59
N MET A 406 31.75 42.77 19.54
CA MET A 406 32.96 43.04 20.32
C MET A 406 34.22 43.04 19.45
N LEU A 407 34.31 42.11 18.49
CA LEU A 407 35.42 42.02 17.54
C LEU A 407 35.46 43.23 16.61
N ASP A 408 34.31 43.63 16.06
CA ASP A 408 34.16 44.84 15.24
C ASP A 408 34.57 46.11 16.02
N GLY A 409 34.22 46.17 17.31
CA GLY A 409 34.64 47.22 18.23
C GLY A 409 36.16 47.27 18.40
N LEU A 410 36.78 46.13 18.69
CA LEU A 410 38.24 46.02 18.84
C LEU A 410 38.99 46.35 17.55
N GLU A 411 38.48 45.94 16.39
CA GLU A 411 39.06 46.31 15.09
C GLU A 411 38.99 47.81 14.86
N LYS A 412 37.89 48.45 15.24
CA LYS A 412 37.74 49.90 15.13
C LYS A 412 38.72 50.62 16.05
N ASP A 413 38.83 50.20 17.31
CA ASP A 413 39.79 50.76 18.27
C ASP A 413 41.23 50.59 17.77
N LEU A 414 41.57 49.42 17.21
CA LEU A 414 42.88 49.17 16.62
C LEU A 414 43.15 50.12 15.45
N ARG A 415 42.18 50.34 14.55
CA ARG A 415 42.31 51.30 13.45
C ARG A 415 42.52 52.72 13.96
N GLU A 416 41.76 53.14 14.98
CA GLU A 416 41.91 54.47 15.58
C GLU A 416 43.30 54.66 16.21
N ILE A 417 43.83 53.63 16.89
CA ILE A 417 45.19 53.64 17.46
C ILE A 417 46.24 53.72 16.34
N VAL A 418 46.10 52.90 15.30
CA VAL A 418 47.01 52.91 14.14
C VAL A 418 47.00 54.29 13.47
N ASP A 419 45.82 54.87 13.22
CA ASP A 419 45.70 56.21 12.60
C ASP A 419 46.25 57.33 13.50
N ALA A 420 46.11 57.20 14.83
CA ALA A 420 46.73 58.13 15.78
C ALA A 420 48.26 58.02 15.76
N MET A 421 48.81 56.80 15.72
CA MET A 421 50.24 56.56 15.58
C MET A 421 50.78 57.07 14.25
N ASP A 422 50.04 56.86 13.16
CA ASP A 422 50.40 57.28 11.81
C ASP A 422 50.49 58.81 11.69
N ARG A 423 49.55 59.53 12.32
CA ARG A 423 49.60 60.99 12.47
C ARG A 423 50.82 61.44 13.28
N ARG A 424 51.07 60.79 14.42
CA ARG A 424 52.20 61.09 15.31
C ARG A 424 53.54 60.88 14.60
N ILE A 425 53.69 59.79 13.86
CA ILE A 425 54.91 59.45 13.12
C ILE A 425 55.15 60.45 11.98
N LYS A 426 54.09 60.87 11.28
CA LYS A 426 54.16 61.94 10.25
C LYS A 426 54.59 63.30 10.82
N GLU A 427 54.21 63.63 12.05
CA GLU A 427 54.66 64.86 12.73
C GLU A 427 56.17 64.83 13.04
N PHE A 428 56.73 63.68 13.39
CA PHE A 428 58.17 63.53 13.64
C PHE A 428 59.00 63.41 12.36
N GLY A 429 58.43 62.89 11.28
CA GLY A 429 59.03 62.82 9.94
C GLY A 429 60.13 61.76 9.79
N CYS A 430 61.06 61.69 10.74
CA CYS A 430 62.12 60.68 10.82
C CYS A 430 62.40 60.30 12.28
N CYS A 431 63.05 59.16 12.51
CA CYS A 431 63.35 58.70 13.86
C CYS A 431 64.33 59.67 14.56
N PRO A 432 63.98 60.25 15.74
CA PRO A 432 64.82 61.24 16.41
C PRO A 432 66.14 60.66 16.96
N THR A 433 66.26 59.33 17.04
CA THR A 433 67.44 58.64 17.59
C THR A 433 68.46 58.25 16.52
N CYS A 434 68.00 57.89 15.31
CA CYS A 434 68.88 57.37 14.24
C CYS A 434 68.73 58.05 12.88
N GLY A 435 67.75 58.94 12.70
CA GLY A 435 67.52 59.67 11.45
C GLY A 435 66.92 58.85 10.28
N GLY A 436 66.58 57.57 10.49
CA GLY A 436 65.97 56.73 9.46
C GLY A 436 64.48 57.04 9.21
N ASP A 437 63.99 56.68 8.02
CA ASP A 437 62.58 56.80 7.64
C ASP A 437 61.70 55.92 8.53
N LEU A 438 60.80 56.56 9.28
CA LEU A 438 59.90 55.90 10.22
C LEU A 438 58.50 55.84 9.61
N THR A 439 58.00 54.61 9.38
CA THR A 439 56.63 54.37 8.94
C THR A 439 55.89 53.54 9.98
N THR A 440 54.58 53.66 10.05
CA THR A 440 53.78 52.98 11.08
C THR A 440 53.82 51.47 10.95
N ALA A 441 53.91 50.96 9.71
CA ALA A 441 54.15 49.54 9.44
C ALA A 441 55.52 49.09 10.00
N THR A 442 56.60 49.84 9.75
CA THR A 442 57.94 49.49 10.27
C THR A 442 58.07 49.64 11.79
N PHE A 443 57.28 50.51 12.41
CA PHE A 443 57.22 50.64 13.87
C PHE A 443 56.48 49.48 14.55
N LEU A 444 55.35 49.04 13.99
CA LEU A 444 54.52 47.97 14.56
C LEU A 444 55.10 46.57 14.34
N ASP A 445 55.78 46.34 13.22
CA ASP A 445 56.24 44.98 12.88
C ASP A 445 57.44 44.57 13.74
N HIS A 446 58.50 45.40 13.85
CA HIS A 446 59.67 45.09 14.71
C HIS A 446 60.50 46.31 15.18
N GLY A 447 60.02 47.55 15.01
CA GLY A 447 60.84 48.75 15.19
C GLY A 447 62.01 48.83 14.19
N CYS A 448 62.62 50.00 14.03
CA CYS A 448 63.78 50.14 13.13
C CYS A 448 64.91 49.19 13.57
N ARG A 449 65.20 48.16 12.76
CA ARG A 449 66.38 47.32 12.97
C ARG A 449 67.63 48.18 12.77
N HIS A 450 68.41 48.34 13.82
CA HIS A 450 69.73 48.94 13.75
C HIS A 450 70.73 47.85 13.38
N ASP A 451 71.19 47.83 12.12
CA ASP A 451 72.41 47.13 11.77
C ASP A 451 73.58 47.93 12.36
N ALA A 452 74.17 47.39 13.43
CA ALA A 452 75.40 47.87 14.04
C ALA A 452 76.58 46.98 13.61
#